data_AF-A0A3C0E0J6-F1
#
_entry.id   AF-A0A3C0E0J6-F1
#
_cell.length_a   1.000
_cell.length_b   1.000
_cell.length_c   1.000
_cell.angle_alpha   90.00
_cell.angle_beta   90.00
_cell.angle_gamma   90.00
#
_symmetry.space_group_name_H-M   'P 1'
#
loop_
_entity.id
_entity.type
_entity.pdbx_description
1 polymer ?
#
loop_
_entity_poly.entity_id
_entity_poly.type
_entity_poly.pdbx_seq_one_letter_code
_entity_poly.pdbx_strand_id
1 'polypeptide(L)'
;MSSSSSQIQVRVLPEDIGNPKALRAAVNRQLRKQGKAPLDEGDEPRILRQSWDARRRPVQAQLLVDWGEEKAPPTWTWSKLPENAPSVIVVGAGPAGLYAALECIQL
;
A
#
# COMPACT_ATOMS: atom_id res chain seq x y z
N MET A 1 -11.05 -0.61 -18.10
CA MET A 1 -10.90 0.74 -17.52
C MET A 1 -9.53 0.78 -16.87
N SER A 2 -8.60 1.58 -17.41
CA SER A 2 -7.22 1.63 -16.94
C SER A 2 -7.14 2.52 -15.70
N SER A 3 -7.09 1.92 -14.50
CA SER A 3 -6.88 2.66 -13.25
C SER A 3 -5.45 3.22 -13.25
N SER A 4 -5.27 4.48 -13.62
CA SER A 4 -3.95 5.11 -13.66
C SER A 4 -3.56 5.62 -12.27
N SER A 5 -3.33 4.72 -11.31
CA SER A 5 -2.75 5.08 -10.01
C SER A 5 -1.31 5.56 -10.23
N SER A 6 -1.00 6.78 -9.82
CA SER A 6 0.35 7.34 -9.92
C SER A 6 1.09 7.20 -8.59
N GLN A 7 2.41 7.02 -8.65
CA GLN A 7 3.25 6.84 -7.46
C GLN A 7 4.50 7.72 -7.52
N ILE A 8 4.97 8.16 -6.36
CA ILE A 8 6.19 8.95 -6.22
C ILE A 8 6.88 8.72 -4.88
N GLN A 9 8.20 8.83 -4.88
CA GLN A 9 8.98 8.82 -3.65
C GLN A 9 9.25 10.24 -3.16
N VAL A 10 8.93 10.51 -1.89
CA VAL A 10 9.21 11.78 -1.23
C VAL A 10 9.99 11.57 0.05
N ARG A 11 10.68 12.63 0.49
CA ARG A 11 11.34 12.68 1.79
C ARG A 11 10.74 13.78 2.64
N VAL A 12 10.43 13.45 3.88
CA VAL A 12 9.85 14.35 4.88
C VAL A 12 10.52 14.15 6.23
N LEU A 13 10.31 15.10 7.14
CA LEU A 13 10.71 14.94 8.54
C LEU A 13 9.74 13.99 9.26
N PRO A 14 10.17 13.30 10.32
CA PRO A 14 9.32 12.39 11.09
C PRO A 14 8.00 13.02 11.56
N GLU A 15 8.06 14.27 12.03
CA GLU A 15 6.92 15.05 12.50
C GLU A 15 5.89 15.39 11.39
N ASP A 16 6.30 15.35 10.12
CA ASP A 16 5.45 15.72 8.98
C ASP A 16 4.63 14.54 8.42
N ILE A 17 4.93 13.29 8.81
CA ILE A 17 4.31 12.09 8.23
C ILE A 17 2.79 12.09 8.41
N GLY A 18 2.31 12.51 9.59
CA GLY A 18 0.89 12.58 9.91
C GLY A 18 0.19 13.87 9.46
N ASN A 19 0.87 14.76 8.73
CA ASN A 19 0.34 16.04 8.30
C ASN A 19 -0.02 16.00 6.80
N PRO A 20 -1.31 15.91 6.43
CA PRO A 20 -1.74 15.82 5.03
C PRO A 20 -1.27 17.00 4.17
N LYS A 21 -1.21 18.21 4.75
CA LYS A 21 -0.73 19.41 4.03
C LYS A 21 0.77 19.32 3.73
N ALA A 22 1.56 18.87 4.71
CA ALA A 22 3.00 18.68 4.53
C ALA A 22 3.30 17.58 3.49
N LEU A 23 2.55 16.48 3.54
CA LEU A 23 2.65 15.39 2.57
C LEU A 23 2.34 15.87 1.15
N ARG A 24 1.21 16.56 0.94
CA ARG A 24 0.82 17.14 -0.35
C ARG A 24 1.87 18.13 -0.87
N ALA A 25 2.39 18.99 0.00
CA ALA A 25 3.45 19.92 -0.37
C ALA A 25 4.75 19.20 -0.78
N ALA A 26 5.12 18.12 -0.10
CA ALA A 26 6.29 17.31 -0.43
C ALA A 26 6.12 16.60 -1.78
N VAL A 27 4.93 16.05 -2.06
CA VAL A 27 4.58 15.44 -3.36
C VAL A 27 4.64 16.47 -4.48
N ASN A 28 3.97 17.62 -4.33
CA ASN A 28 3.98 18.68 -5.33
C ASN A 28 5.39 19.22 -5.61
N ARG A 29 6.21 19.37 -4.56
CA ARG A 29 7.62 19.76 -4.71
C ARG A 29 8.40 18.72 -5.53
N GLN A 30 8.15 17.44 -5.31
CA GLN A 30 8.83 16.37 -6.04
C GLN A 30 8.34 16.24 -7.48
N LEU A 31 7.03 16.41 -7.74
CA LEU A 31 6.45 16.45 -9.09
C LEU A 31 7.04 17.59 -9.92
N ARG A 32 7.14 18.79 -9.33
CA ARG A 32 7.78 19.96 -9.99
C ARG A 32 9.23 19.69 -10.37
N LYS A 33 10.00 19.02 -9.50
CA LYS A 33 11.39 18.61 -9.81
C LYS A 33 11.48 17.63 -10.98
N GLN A 34 10.43 16.84 -11.22
CA GLN A 34 10.33 15.91 -12.34
C GLN A 34 9.66 16.54 -13.58
N GLY A 35 9.36 17.84 -13.57
CA GLY A 35 8.67 18.52 -14.67
C GLY A 35 7.19 18.15 -14.82
N LYS A 36 6.56 17.62 -13.76
CA LYS A 36 5.15 17.22 -13.75
C LYS A 36 4.27 18.28 -13.08
N ALA A 37 3.00 18.31 -13.48
CA ALA A 37 1.98 19.14 -12.83
C ALA A 37 1.81 18.75 -11.35
N PRO A 38 1.41 19.70 -10.48
CA PRO A 38 1.02 19.38 -9.10
C PRO A 38 -0.24 18.50 -9.08
N LEU A 39 -0.52 17.89 -7.93
CA LEU A 39 -1.75 17.16 -7.66
C LEU A 39 -2.99 18.05 -7.84
N ASP A 40 -4.04 17.50 -8.43
CA ASP A 40 -5.35 18.14 -8.57
C ASP A 40 -6.06 18.23 -7.22
N GLU A 41 -6.97 19.18 -7.03
CA GLU A 41 -7.62 19.41 -5.72
C GLU A 41 -8.31 18.15 -5.15
N GLY A 42 -8.87 17.31 -6.01
CA GLY A 42 -9.50 16.04 -5.62
C GLY A 42 -8.53 14.87 -5.38
N ASP A 43 -7.24 15.02 -5.69
CA ASP A 43 -6.25 13.98 -5.43
C ASP A 43 -5.87 13.95 -3.95
N GLU A 44 -6.15 12.82 -3.29
CA GLU A 44 -5.67 12.55 -1.94
C GLU A 44 -4.40 11.70 -1.97
N PRO A 45 -3.23 12.25 -1.58
CA PRO A 45 -2.01 11.47 -1.49
C PRO A 45 -2.06 10.51 -0.30
N ARG A 46 -1.79 9.23 -0.55
CA ARG A 46 -1.79 8.16 0.46
C ARG A 46 -0.40 7.53 0.56
N ILE A 47 0.01 7.18 1.78
CA ILE A 47 1.32 6.56 2.04
C ILE A 47 1.18 5.05 1.84
N LEU A 48 1.86 4.50 0.83
CA LEU A 48 1.92 3.06 0.58
C LEU A 48 3.03 2.38 1.38
N ARG A 49 4.17 3.06 1.53
CA ARG A 49 5.33 2.52 2.25
C ARG A 49 6.08 3.63 2.94
N GLN A 50 6.53 3.32 4.15
CA GLN A 50 7.36 4.19 4.96
C GLN A 50 8.66 3.46 5.31
N SER A 51 9.79 4.09 5.04
CA SER A 51 11.10 3.66 5.53
C SER A 51 11.86 4.84 6.13
N TRP A 52 12.91 4.54 6.89
CA TRP A 52 13.67 5.55 7.63
C TRP A 52 15.11 5.62 7.14
N ASP A 53 15.56 6.84 6.81
CA ASP A 53 16.97 7.15 6.62
C ASP A 53 17.54 7.70 7.93
N ALA A 54 18.07 6.80 8.76
CA ALA A 54 18.64 7.10 10.07
C ALA A 54 20.16 7.37 10.02
N ARG A 55 20.77 7.43 8.82
CA ARG A 55 22.22 7.56 8.67
C ARG A 55 22.75 8.95 9.00
N ARG A 56 21.88 9.96 8.98
CA ARG A 56 22.23 11.38 9.22
C ARG A 56 21.17 12.03 10.10
N ARG A 57 21.52 13.14 10.76
CA ARG A 57 20.58 13.97 11.52
C ARG A 57 20.27 15.25 10.73
N PRO A 58 19.00 15.68 10.65
CA PRO A 58 17.82 14.99 11.19
C PRO A 58 17.51 13.68 10.43
N VAL A 59 16.95 12.69 11.15
CA VAL A 59 16.44 11.44 10.55
C VAL A 59 15.35 11.81 9.55
N GLN A 60 15.31 11.15 8.40
CA GLN A 60 14.29 11.42 7.39
C GLN A 60 13.42 10.20 7.13
N ALA A 61 12.13 10.41 6.92
CA ALA A 61 11.25 9.38 6.39
C ALA A 61 11.31 9.40 4.86
N GLN A 62 11.52 8.23 4.27
CA GLN A 62 11.34 8.00 2.84
C GLN A 62 9.98 7.36 2.63
N LEU A 63 9.08 8.10 1.97
CA LEU A 63 7.70 7.70 1.75
C LEU A 63 7.51 7.34 0.27
N LEU A 64 6.91 6.19 0.01
CA LEU A 64 6.25 5.90 -1.27
C LEU A 64 4.81 6.34 -1.15
N VAL A 65 4.41 7.29 -1.98
CA VAL A 65 3.09 7.93 -1.95
C VAL A 65 2.39 7.68 -3.27
N ASP A 66 1.12 7.29 -3.21
CA ASP A 66 0.25 7.17 -4.38
C ASP A 66 -0.92 8.16 -4.33
N TRP A 67 -1.54 8.36 -5.48
CA TRP A 67 -2.78 9.15 -5.62
C TRP A 67 -3.54 8.68 -6.88
N GLY A 68 -4.79 9.11 -6.98
CA GLY A 68 -5.74 8.70 -8.01
C GLY A 68 -6.67 7.58 -7.54
N GLU A 69 -7.29 6.90 -8.51
CA GLU A 69 -8.33 5.89 -8.27
C GLU A 69 -7.89 4.87 -7.21
N GLU A 70 -8.67 4.81 -6.12
CA GLU A 70 -8.55 3.76 -5.13
C GLU A 70 -9.13 2.48 -5.72
N LYS A 71 -8.31 1.42 -5.81
CA LYS A 71 -8.85 0.11 -6.11
C LYS A 71 -9.70 -0.33 -4.93
N ALA A 72 -11.00 -0.49 -5.16
CA ALA A 72 -11.87 -1.12 -4.17
C ALA A 72 -11.23 -2.46 -3.72
N PRO A 73 -11.27 -2.78 -2.41
CA PRO A 73 -10.80 -4.06 -1.95
C PRO A 73 -11.51 -5.17 -2.73
N PRO A 74 -10.81 -6.25 -3.10
CA PRO A 74 -11.44 -7.34 -3.82
C PRO A 74 -12.55 -7.93 -2.95
N THR A 75 -13.73 -8.13 -3.54
CA THR A 75 -14.77 -8.93 -2.89
C THR A 75 -14.33 -10.38 -2.92
N TRP A 76 -14.11 -10.98 -1.74
CA TRP A 76 -13.80 -12.41 -1.65
C TRP A 76 -15.08 -13.23 -1.73
N THR A 77 -15.16 -14.11 -2.72
CA THR A 77 -16.20 -15.13 -2.82
C THR A 77 -15.56 -16.50 -2.69
N TRP A 78 -16.07 -17.32 -1.79
CA TRP A 78 -15.58 -18.68 -1.55
C TRP A 78 -16.59 -19.68 -2.10
N SER A 79 -16.14 -20.57 -2.99
CA SER A 79 -16.95 -21.69 -3.44
C SER A 79 -17.06 -22.72 -2.32
N LYS A 80 -18.23 -23.35 -2.19
CA LYS A 80 -18.37 -24.51 -1.31
C LYS A 80 -17.58 -25.67 -1.92
N LEU A 81 -16.77 -26.35 -1.12
CA LEU A 81 -16.06 -27.55 -1.55
C LEU A 81 -17.04 -28.67 -1.96
N PRO A 82 -16.67 -29.53 -2.93
CA PRO A 82 -17.42 -30.74 -3.26
C PRO A 82 -17.62 -31.63 -2.01
N GLU A 83 -18.72 -32.39 -1.98
CA GLU A 83 -19.03 -33.27 -0.84
C GLU A 83 -17.97 -34.37 -0.61
N ASN A 84 -17.23 -34.74 -1.66
CA ASN A 84 -16.17 -35.74 -1.64
C ASN A 84 -14.76 -35.13 -1.60
N ALA A 85 -14.61 -33.86 -1.21
CA ALA A 85 -13.32 -33.21 -1.11
C ALA A 85 -12.38 -33.96 -0.13
N PRO A 86 -11.09 -34.16 -0.48
CA PRO A 86 -10.11 -34.78 0.41
C PRO A 86 -9.95 -34.00 1.71
N SER A 87 -9.75 -34.72 2.82
CA SER A 87 -9.47 -34.11 4.12
C SER A 87 -7.96 -34.03 4.38
N VAL A 88 -7.51 -32.88 4.90
CA VAL A 88 -6.12 -32.62 5.26
C VAL A 88 -6.05 -32.12 6.70
N ILE A 89 -5.04 -32.55 7.46
CA ILE A 89 -4.77 -32.05 8.81
C ILE A 89 -3.66 -31.02 8.73
N VAL A 90 -3.95 -29.79 9.16
CA VAL A 90 -2.96 -28.72 9.32
C VAL A 90 -2.58 -28.63 10.80
N VAL A 91 -1.32 -28.95 11.13
CA VAL A 91 -0.81 -28.84 12.51
C VAL A 91 -0.13 -27.49 12.69
N GLY A 92 -0.76 -26.61 13.47
CA GLY A 92 -0.26 -25.28 13.82
C GLY A 92 -1.04 -24.15 13.14
N ALA A 93 -1.44 -23.14 13.92
CA ALA A 93 -2.23 -21.99 13.48
C ALA A 93 -1.38 -20.71 13.31
N GLY A 94 -0.11 -20.87 12.90
CA GLY A 94 0.76 -19.76 12.51
C GLY A 94 0.53 -19.35 11.05
N PRO A 95 1.31 -18.37 10.51
CA PRO A 95 1.17 -17.91 9.13
C PRO A 95 1.22 -19.06 8.12
N ALA A 96 2.17 -20.00 8.28
CA ALA A 96 2.29 -21.14 7.38
C ALA A 96 1.03 -22.05 7.39
N GLY A 97 0.46 -22.32 8.56
CA GLY A 97 -0.73 -23.17 8.66
C GLY A 97 -2.00 -22.49 8.14
N LEU A 98 -2.17 -21.20 8.41
CA LEU A 98 -3.31 -20.43 7.90
C LEU A 98 -3.26 -20.32 6.37
N TYR A 99 -2.08 -20.09 5.79
CA TYR A 99 -1.92 -20.08 4.33
C TYR A 99 -2.12 -21.48 3.72
N ALA A 100 -1.63 -22.54 4.35
CA ALA A 100 -1.88 -23.91 3.87
C ALA A 100 -3.38 -24.24 3.87
N ALA A 101 -4.11 -23.89 4.94
CA ALA A 101 -5.56 -24.07 4.99
C ALA A 101 -6.30 -23.24 3.93
N LEU A 102 -5.84 -22.00 3.68
CA LEU A 102 -6.37 -21.13 2.64
C LEU A 102 -6.22 -21.75 1.24
N GLU A 103 -5.03 -22.24 0.91
CA GLU A 103 -4.76 -22.92 -0.37
C GLU A 103 -5.65 -24.16 -0.53
N CYS A 104 -5.84 -24.96 0.53
CA CYS A 104 -6.72 -26.14 0.50
C CYS A 104 -8.19 -25.84 0.17
N ILE A 105 -8.68 -24.60 0.42
CA ILE A 105 -10.06 -24.20 0.12
C ILE A 105 -10.18 -23.37 -1.16
N GLN A 106 -9.05 -22.98 -1.79
CA GLN A 106 -9.00 -22.20 -3.02
C GLN A 106 -8.79 -23.04 -4.28
N LEU A 107 -8.18 -24.21 -4.13
CA LEU A 107 -7.93 -25.20 -5.20
C LEU A 107 -9.09 -26.18 -5.34
#